data_AF-A0A960WGT3-F1
#
_entry.id   AF-A0A960WGT3-F1
#
_cell.length_a   1.000
_cell.length_b   1.000
_cell.length_c   1.000
_cell.angle_alpha   90.00
_cell.angle_beta   90.00
_cell.angle_gamma   90.00
#
_symmetry.space_group_name_H-M   'P 1'
#
loop_
_entity.id
_entity.type
_entity.pdbx_description
1 polymer ?
#
loop_
_entity_poly.entity_id
_entity_poly.type
_entity_poly.pdbx_seq_one_letter_code
_entity_poly.pdbx_strand_id
1 'polypeptide(L)'
;MNSSISERVKERAAQLARTSFATETILDKLATMSREEADAQPFGVVQVDDNGKILMYNKYESELAKIASSEAEGKNFFREVAPCTNNSLFYGNFKSCLVSGSMNLLFMYTFTYKMAPTNVFVHLYRDERSGKNFILVKRR
;
A
#
# COMPACT_ATOMS: atom_id res chain seq x y z
N MET A 1 -13.65 -23.79 -22.49
CA MET A 1 -13.11 -24.39 -21.25
C MET A 1 -11.99 -23.52 -20.63
N ASN A 2 -12.19 -22.21 -20.47
CA ASN A 2 -11.18 -21.29 -19.86
C ASN A 2 -11.68 -20.57 -18.58
N SER A 3 -12.91 -20.84 -18.10
CA SER A 3 -13.51 -20.14 -16.94
C SER A 3 -12.84 -20.49 -15.60
N SER A 4 -12.42 -21.75 -15.44
CA SER A 4 -11.96 -22.31 -14.15
C SER A 4 -10.68 -21.67 -13.59
N ILE A 5 -9.72 -21.29 -14.45
CA ILE A 5 -8.45 -20.69 -13.96
C ILE A 5 -8.66 -19.23 -13.57
N SER A 6 -9.40 -18.47 -14.38
CA SER A 6 -9.69 -17.05 -14.11
C SER A 6 -10.54 -16.88 -12.85
N GLU A 7 -11.54 -17.75 -12.65
CA GLU A 7 -12.36 -17.77 -11.43
C GLU A 7 -11.53 -18.13 -10.20
N ARG A 8 -10.68 -19.17 -10.26
CA ARG A 8 -9.81 -19.54 -9.12
C ARG A 8 -8.78 -18.47 -8.77
N VAL A 9 -8.25 -17.76 -9.77
CA VAL A 9 -7.35 -16.62 -9.55
C VAL A 9 -8.10 -15.47 -8.88
N LYS A 10 -9.33 -15.16 -9.34
CA LYS A 10 -10.19 -14.15 -8.72
C LYS A 10 -10.61 -14.53 -7.31
N GLU A 11 -10.96 -15.79 -7.06
CA GLU A 11 -11.31 -16.31 -5.73
C GLU A 11 -10.12 -16.28 -4.77
N ARG A 12 -8.92 -16.67 -5.22
CA ARG A 12 -7.70 -16.53 -4.40
C ARG A 12 -7.33 -15.08 -4.15
N ALA A 13 -7.47 -14.20 -5.14
CA ALA A 13 -7.26 -12.77 -4.96
C ALA A 13 -8.27 -12.18 -3.97
N ALA A 14 -9.55 -12.56 -4.08
CA ALA A 14 -10.61 -12.19 -3.15
C ALA A 14 -10.41 -12.79 -1.74
N GLN A 15 -9.85 -13.99 -1.63
CA GLN A 15 -9.52 -14.63 -0.35
C GLN A 15 -8.30 -13.98 0.31
N LEU A 16 -7.27 -13.62 -0.48
CA LEU A 16 -6.14 -12.81 -0.02
C LEU A 16 -6.59 -11.41 0.40
N ALA A 17 -7.52 -10.78 -0.34
CA ALA A 17 -8.14 -9.51 0.03
C ALA A 17 -9.00 -9.61 1.30
N ARG A 18 -9.76 -10.71 1.48
CA ARG A 18 -10.49 -11.05 2.71
C ARG A 18 -9.56 -11.39 3.88
N THR A 19 -8.29 -11.64 3.60
CA THR A 19 -7.23 -11.83 4.61
C THR A 19 -6.24 -10.66 4.51
N SER A 20 -6.73 -9.43 4.26
CA SER A 20 -5.88 -8.26 4.45
C SER A 20 -5.33 -8.28 5.87
N PHE A 21 -4.04 -8.00 5.98
CA PHE A 21 -3.40 -7.88 7.28
C PHE A 21 -3.88 -6.64 8.06
N ALA A 22 -4.58 -5.73 7.39
CA ALA A 22 -5.37 -4.67 7.99
C ALA A 22 -6.84 -5.11 8.02
N THR A 23 -7.41 -5.21 9.22
CA THR A 23 -8.84 -5.51 9.40
C THR A 23 -9.71 -4.36 8.93
N GLU A 24 -10.98 -4.61 8.60
CA GLU A 24 -11.94 -3.55 8.22
C GLU A 24 -11.99 -2.41 9.25
N THR A 25 -11.98 -2.75 10.54
CA THR A 25 -11.91 -1.77 11.63
C THR A 25 -10.67 -0.88 11.58
N ILE A 26 -9.54 -1.40 11.12
CA ILE A 26 -8.33 -0.59 10.95
C ILE A 26 -8.46 0.28 9.71
N LEU A 27 -8.96 -0.26 8.59
CA LEU A 27 -9.18 0.49 7.35
C LEU A 27 -10.08 1.71 7.58
N ASP A 28 -11.19 1.53 8.31
CA ASP A 28 -12.13 2.60 8.67
C ASP A 28 -11.49 3.72 9.50
N LYS A 29 -10.40 3.42 10.20
CA LYS A 29 -9.68 4.38 11.07
C LYS A 29 -8.48 5.03 10.39
N LEU A 30 -8.01 4.54 9.25
CA LEU A 30 -6.80 5.05 8.58
C LEU A 30 -6.86 6.56 8.35
N ALA A 31 -8.02 7.08 7.93
CA ALA A 31 -8.22 8.49 7.64
C ALA A 31 -8.09 9.42 8.86
N THR A 32 -8.33 8.91 10.07
CA THR A 32 -8.27 9.66 11.33
C THR A 32 -7.15 9.19 12.25
N MET A 33 -6.33 8.25 11.80
CA MET A 33 -5.25 7.67 12.58
C MET A 33 -4.18 8.72 12.87
N SER A 34 -3.78 8.81 14.13
CA SER A 34 -2.63 9.61 14.56
C SER A 34 -1.30 8.97 14.13
N ARG A 35 -0.22 9.75 14.22
CA ARG A 35 1.15 9.25 13.95
C ARG A 35 1.48 8.07 14.85
N GLU A 36 1.16 8.18 16.13
CA GLU A 36 1.44 7.19 17.18
C GLU A 36 0.65 5.90 16.95
N GLU A 37 -0.63 6.00 16.58
CA GLU A 37 -1.44 4.82 16.23
C GLU A 37 -0.93 4.12 14.97
N ALA A 38 -0.49 4.89 13.97
CA ALA A 38 0.15 4.35 12.77
C ALA A 38 1.49 3.68 13.10
N ASP A 39 2.27 4.21 14.04
CA ASP A 39 3.52 3.61 14.52
C ASP A 39 3.32 2.30 15.28
N ALA A 40 2.19 2.15 15.94
CA ALA A 40 1.84 0.93 16.67
C ALA A 40 1.40 -0.21 15.75
N GLN A 41 1.16 0.04 14.45
CA GLN A 41 0.70 -1.00 13.53
C GLN A 41 1.81 -2.01 13.22
N PRO A 42 1.50 -3.33 13.16
CA PRO A 42 2.45 -4.38 12.82
C PRO A 42 2.72 -4.48 11.31
N PHE A 43 2.53 -3.39 10.58
CA PHE A 43 2.69 -3.25 9.14
C PHE A 43 2.93 -1.78 8.77
N GLY A 44 3.47 -1.56 7.58
CA GLY A 44 3.76 -0.27 6.99
C GLY A 44 2.47 0.47 6.66
N VAL A 45 2.38 1.73 7.08
CA VAL A 45 1.29 2.64 6.75
C VAL A 45 1.91 3.86 6.10
N VAL A 46 1.65 4.02 4.81
CA VAL A 46 2.07 5.18 4.03
C VAL A 46 0.84 5.89 3.49
N GLN A 47 0.60 7.12 3.97
CA GLN A 47 -0.43 7.97 3.40
C GLN A 47 0.18 8.79 2.26
N VAL A 48 -0.50 8.84 1.12
CA VAL A 48 -0.08 9.66 -0.04
C VAL A 48 -1.21 10.55 -0.54
N ASP A 49 -0.86 11.68 -1.16
CA ASP A 49 -1.81 12.46 -1.96
C ASP A 49 -2.08 11.79 -3.33
N ASP A 50 -2.95 12.40 -4.14
CA ASP A 50 -3.32 11.88 -5.47
C ASP A 50 -2.14 11.91 -6.48
N ASN A 51 -1.06 12.65 -6.19
CA ASN A 51 0.16 12.65 -6.99
C ASN A 51 1.20 11.63 -6.49
N GLY A 52 0.94 10.96 -5.37
CA GLY A 52 1.86 10.04 -4.72
C GLY A 52 2.88 10.71 -3.79
N LYS A 53 2.68 11.98 -3.40
CA LYS A 53 3.49 12.64 -2.38
C LYS A 53 3.17 12.06 -1.01
N ILE A 54 4.20 11.68 -0.26
CA ILE A 54 4.06 11.08 1.07
C ILE A 54 3.64 12.15 2.08
N LEU A 55 2.54 11.88 2.78
CA LEU A 55 1.97 12.72 3.83
C LEU A 55 2.21 12.12 5.23
N MET A 56 2.30 10.79 5.32
CA MET A 56 2.65 10.07 6.55
C MET A 56 3.43 8.83 6.17
N TYR A 57 4.48 8.52 6.94
CA TYR A 57 5.31 7.34 6.74
C TYR A 57 5.66 6.70 8.08
N ASN A 58 5.04 5.56 8.40
CA ASN A 58 5.17 5.01 9.75
C ASN A 58 6.52 4.33 10.04
N LYS A 59 6.76 4.06 11.34
CA LYS A 59 7.97 3.41 11.85
C LYS A 59 8.22 2.06 11.22
N TYR A 60 7.19 1.23 11.06
CA TYR A 60 7.36 -0.08 10.42
C TYR A 60 7.93 0.05 9.01
N GLU A 61 7.37 0.95 8.19
CA GLU A 61 7.85 1.15 6.82
C GLU A 61 9.26 1.75 6.81
N SER A 62 9.55 2.63 7.77
CA SER A 62 10.89 3.19 7.99
C SER A 62 11.93 2.13 8.29
N GLU A 63 11.62 1.21 9.19
CA GLU A 63 12.49 0.08 9.54
C GLU A 63 12.63 -0.91 8.39
N LEU A 64 11.54 -1.20 7.67
CA LEU A 64 11.52 -2.13 6.55
C LEU A 64 12.40 -1.62 5.39
N ALA A 65 12.19 -0.38 4.97
CA ALA A 65 12.89 0.24 3.84
C ALA A 65 14.26 0.83 4.22
N LYS A 66 14.56 0.96 5.52
CA LYS A 66 15.74 1.65 6.06
C LYS A 66 15.83 3.11 5.61
N ILE A 67 14.68 3.80 5.60
CA ILE A 67 14.55 5.22 5.23
C ILE A 67 13.82 5.92 6.37
N ALA A 68 14.42 6.96 6.96
CA ALA A 68 13.78 7.70 8.06
C ALA A 68 12.47 8.37 7.58
N SER A 69 11.44 8.41 8.43
CA SER A 69 10.17 9.06 8.07
C SER A 69 10.35 10.52 7.64
N SER A 70 11.21 11.27 8.32
CA SER A 70 11.56 12.66 7.97
C SER A 70 12.25 12.81 6.61
N GLU A 71 12.90 11.74 6.12
CA GLU A 71 13.51 11.73 4.79
C GLU A 71 12.52 11.31 3.70
N ALA A 72 11.49 10.54 4.04
CA ALA A 72 10.49 10.05 3.10
C ALA A 72 9.33 11.04 2.93
N GLU A 73 8.83 11.61 4.03
CA GLU A 73 7.71 12.54 4.03
C GLU A 73 8.01 13.79 3.20
N GLY A 74 7.04 14.22 2.39
CA GLY A 74 7.19 15.30 1.44
C GLY A 74 7.75 14.91 0.06
N LYS A 75 8.37 13.72 -0.08
CA LYS A 75 8.82 13.18 -1.38
C LYS A 75 7.76 12.35 -2.06
N ASN A 76 7.96 12.06 -3.35
CA ASN A 76 7.10 11.16 -4.09
C ASN A 76 7.44 9.69 -3.83
N PHE A 77 6.46 8.90 -3.40
CA PHE A 77 6.62 7.47 -3.11
C PHE A 77 7.12 6.70 -4.32
N PHE A 78 6.49 6.87 -5.48
CA PHE A 78 6.79 6.07 -6.67
C PHE A 78 8.06 6.51 -7.38
N ARG A 79 8.47 7.77 -7.25
CA ARG A 79 9.57 8.33 -8.05
C ARG A 79 10.87 8.51 -7.27
N GLU A 80 10.78 8.75 -5.97
CA GLU A 80 11.94 9.14 -5.15
C GLU A 80 12.25 8.12 -4.06
N VAL A 81 11.22 7.65 -3.34
CA VAL A 81 11.40 6.75 -2.18
C VAL A 81 11.44 5.28 -2.60
N ALA A 82 10.48 4.85 -3.41
CA ALA A 82 10.34 3.48 -3.90
C ALA A 82 10.25 3.39 -5.44
N PRO A 83 11.28 3.79 -6.21
CA PRO A 83 11.31 3.72 -7.68
C PRO A 83 10.98 2.36 -8.28
N CYS A 84 11.29 1.26 -7.59
CA CYS A 84 10.94 -0.09 -8.06
C CYS A 84 9.43 -0.26 -8.29
N THR A 85 8.59 0.48 -7.54
CA THR A 85 7.12 0.48 -7.64
C THR A 85 6.58 1.29 -8.82
N ASN A 86 7.42 2.03 -9.55
CA ASN A 86 7.03 2.81 -10.72
C ASN A 86 6.86 1.92 -11.97
N ASN A 87 5.90 1.02 -11.92
CA ASN A 87 5.55 0.13 -13.02
C ASN A 87 4.03 -0.06 -13.12
N SER A 88 3.58 -0.81 -14.12
CA SER A 88 2.15 -1.03 -14.38
C SER A 88 1.42 -1.74 -13.23
N LEU A 89 2.09 -2.66 -12.54
CA LEU A 89 1.48 -3.46 -11.48
C LEU A 89 1.18 -2.64 -10.23
N PHE A 90 2.01 -1.65 -9.89
CA PHE A 90 1.85 -0.89 -8.67
C PHE A 90 1.40 0.54 -8.98
N TYR A 91 2.29 1.41 -9.49
CA TYR A 91 1.91 2.79 -9.80
C TYR A 91 0.84 2.90 -10.89
N GLY A 92 0.83 1.98 -11.86
CA GLY A 92 -0.22 1.90 -12.87
C GLY A 92 -1.60 1.65 -12.25
N ASN A 93 -1.72 0.63 -11.40
CA ASN A 93 -2.96 0.35 -10.66
C ASN A 93 -3.38 1.50 -9.75
N PHE A 94 -2.44 2.12 -9.03
CA PHE A 94 -2.71 3.30 -8.21
C PHE A 94 -3.38 4.41 -9.05
N LYS A 95 -2.79 4.77 -10.18
CA LYS A 95 -3.36 5.79 -11.09
C LYS A 95 -4.72 5.38 -11.66
N SER A 96 -4.88 4.13 -12.08
CA SER A 96 -6.15 3.64 -12.60
C SER A 96 -7.26 3.72 -11.55
N CYS A 97 -6.94 3.38 -10.29
CA CYS A 97 -7.88 3.48 -9.18
C CYS A 97 -8.27 4.91 -8.83
N LEU A 98 -7.32 5.87 -8.94
CA LEU A 98 -7.64 7.29 -8.76
C LEU A 98 -8.65 7.78 -9.81
N VAL A 99 -8.50 7.36 -11.07
CA VAL A 99 -9.44 7.72 -12.14
C VAL A 99 -10.82 7.11 -11.90
N SER A 100 -10.89 5.88 -11.38
CA SER A 100 -12.18 5.23 -11.05
C SER A 100 -12.80 5.71 -9.74
N GLY A 101 -12.08 6.47 -8.92
CA GLY A 101 -12.57 6.98 -7.64
C GLY A 101 -12.67 5.94 -6.51
N SER A 102 -12.19 4.72 -6.72
CA SER A 102 -12.20 3.63 -5.73
C SER A 102 -10.91 2.83 -5.81
N MET A 103 -10.31 2.55 -4.65
CA MET A 103 -9.05 1.82 -4.54
C MET A 103 -9.11 0.86 -3.36
N ASN A 104 -9.12 -0.45 -3.66
CA ASN A 104 -9.03 -1.50 -2.66
C ASN A 104 -8.41 -2.75 -3.31
N LEU A 105 -7.08 -2.76 -3.42
CA LEU A 105 -6.32 -3.79 -4.15
C LEU A 105 -5.24 -4.38 -3.26
N LEU A 106 -5.24 -5.70 -3.10
CA LEU A 106 -4.21 -6.44 -2.38
C LEU A 106 -3.44 -7.36 -3.34
N PHE A 107 -2.12 -7.26 -3.33
CA PHE A 107 -1.25 -8.09 -4.16
C PHE A 107 0.11 -8.32 -3.49
N MET A 108 0.84 -9.32 -3.97
CA MET A 108 2.21 -9.59 -3.55
C MET A 108 3.20 -8.80 -4.39
N TYR A 109 4.27 -8.36 -3.77
CA TYR A 109 5.31 -7.57 -4.43
C TYR A 109 6.69 -7.86 -3.83
N THR A 110 7.75 -7.47 -4.54
CA THR A 110 9.14 -7.59 -4.04
C THR A 110 9.82 -6.22 -4.10
N PHE A 111 10.19 -5.68 -2.95
CA PHE A 111 11.00 -4.46 -2.87
C PHE A 111 12.47 -4.79 -3.09
N THR A 112 13.12 -4.07 -3.99
CA THR A 112 14.50 -4.33 -4.43
C THR A 112 15.37 -3.08 -4.52
N TYR A 113 14.80 -1.89 -4.35
CA TYR A 113 15.54 -0.64 -4.53
C TYR A 113 16.38 -0.31 -3.29
N LYS A 114 17.71 -0.28 -3.45
CA LYS A 114 18.68 0.04 -2.37
C LYS A 114 18.54 -0.81 -1.10
N MET A 115 17.96 -2.00 -1.23
CA MET A 115 17.77 -2.96 -0.14
C MET A 115 17.83 -4.39 -0.68
N ALA A 116 17.96 -5.37 0.21
CA ALA A 116 17.85 -6.77 -0.17
C ALA A 116 16.42 -7.08 -0.68
N PRO A 117 16.26 -7.90 -1.73
CA PRO A 117 14.96 -8.32 -2.23
C PRO A 117 14.05 -8.82 -1.10
N THR A 118 12.97 -8.10 -0.84
CA THR A 118 12.07 -8.37 0.29
C THR A 118 10.65 -8.57 -0.22
N ASN A 119 10.10 -9.76 0.02
CA ASN A 119 8.73 -10.08 -0.35
C ASN A 119 7.75 -9.46 0.64
N VAL A 120 6.76 -8.75 0.10
CA VAL A 120 5.74 -8.03 0.86
C VAL A 120 4.36 -8.30 0.29
N PHE A 121 3.36 -8.20 1.14
CA PHE A 121 1.98 -7.94 0.76
C PHE A 121 1.78 -6.43 0.70
N VAL A 122 1.19 -5.96 -0.41
CA VAL A 122 0.81 -4.56 -0.61
C VAL A 122 -0.70 -4.48 -0.64
N HIS A 123 -1.27 -3.53 0.10
CA HIS A 123 -2.69 -3.19 0.03
C HIS A 123 -2.83 -1.70 -0.29
N LEU A 124 -3.30 -1.40 -1.51
CA LEU A 124 -3.69 -0.06 -1.91
C LEU A 124 -5.13 0.18 -1.50
N TYR A 125 -5.34 1.22 -0.69
CA TYR A 125 -6.64 1.54 -0.13
C TYR A 125 -6.92 3.03 -0.26
N ARG A 126 -8.13 3.40 -0.68
CA ARG A 126 -8.64 4.77 -0.62
C ARG A 126 -9.83 4.79 0.32
N ASP A 127 -9.78 5.65 1.32
CA ASP A 127 -10.95 5.92 2.14
C ASP A 127 -11.92 6.78 1.32
N GLU A 128 -13.10 6.24 1.02
CA GLU A 128 -14.09 6.91 0.16
C GLU A 128 -14.66 8.17 0.81
N ARG A 129 -14.67 8.26 2.14
CA ARG A 129 -15.25 9.40 2.87
C ARG A 129 -14.33 10.62 2.85
N SER A 130 -13.04 10.43 3.09
CA SER A 130 -12.05 11.52 3.11
C SER A 130 -11.29 11.71 1.80
N GLY A 131 -11.36 10.74 0.89
CA GLY A 131 -10.57 10.73 -0.35
C GLY A 131 -9.07 10.51 -0.12
N LYS A 132 -8.64 10.11 1.08
CA LYS A 132 -7.23 9.86 1.40
C LYS A 132 -6.78 8.51 0.84
N ASN A 133 -5.55 8.47 0.35
CA ASN A 133 -4.94 7.27 -0.22
C ASN A 133 -3.90 6.69 0.74
N PHE A 134 -3.89 5.36 0.84
CA PHE A 134 -3.01 4.59 1.69
C PHE A 134 -2.36 3.46 0.90
N ILE A 135 -1.07 3.27 1.17
CA ILE A 135 -0.28 2.13 0.73
C ILE A 135 0.12 1.40 2.01
N LEU A 136 -0.47 0.23 2.22
CA LEU A 136 -0.15 -0.61 3.35
C LEU A 136 0.81 -1.70 2.92
N VAL A 137 1.80 -2.00 3.75
CA VAL A 137 2.88 -2.94 3.41
C VAL A 137 3.12 -3.89 4.57
N LYS A 138 3.08 -5.20 4.33
CA LYS A 138 3.47 -6.19 5.34
C LYS A 138 4.48 -7.16 4.77
N ARG A 139 5.60 -7.34 5.48
CA ARG A 139 6.58 -8.38 5.12
C ARG A 139 5.92 -9.76 5.17
N ARG A 140 6.17 -10.56 4.13
CA ARG A 140 5.71 -11.95 4.05
C ARG A 140 6.50 -12.86 4.99
#